data_AF-A0A934ERN4-F1
#
_entry.id   AF-A0A934ERN4-F1
#
_cell.length_a   1.000
_cell.length_b   1.000
_cell.length_c   1.000
_cell.angle_alpha   90.00
_cell.angle_beta   90.00
_cell.angle_gamma   90.00
#
_symmetry.space_group_name_H-M   'P 1'
#
loop_
_entity.id
_entity.type
_entity.pdbx_description
1 polymer ?
#
loop_
_entity_poly.entity_id
_entity_poly.type
_entity_poly.pdbx_seq_one_letter_code
_entity_poly.pdbx_strand_id
1 'polypeptide(L)'
;MAVSLGGVEALLKAVPAAAQEIEEAEDTDVRRDGRWGQRPMLGFESVAVSSADEVVVPKGYTAEVLIAWGDPVSNGPAFKQDASNTAEEQARQWGMHNDGMVYFPIVRSQRGLIVQNNEYTDDGLLFPDGVNNWTAEKTKKSLNAHGVSIVKVTKRTGFPWDWRRRRGKWDVVRPSRFARRITGMTPIELGGPAAGDSRLVTSDDPTGTRVLGTLNNCAMGYTPWGTY
;
A
#
# COMPACT_ATOMS: atom_id res chain seq x y z
N MET A 1 -14.11 -29.19 37.41
CA MET A 1 -13.06 -30.22 37.22
C MET A 1 -13.71 -31.42 36.55
N ALA A 2 -13.39 -31.66 35.29
CA ALA A 2 -13.67 -32.90 34.59
C ALA A 2 -12.49 -33.12 33.63
N VAL A 3 -11.70 -34.15 33.92
CA VAL A 3 -10.55 -34.58 33.12
C VAL A 3 -11.05 -35.71 32.22
N SER A 4 -10.78 -35.59 30.92
CA SER A 4 -10.86 -36.69 29.95
C SER A 4 -9.51 -36.77 29.25
N LEU A 5 -8.74 -37.80 29.60
CA LEU A 5 -7.52 -38.22 28.91
C LEU A 5 -7.91 -39.12 27.73
N GLY A 6 -7.37 -38.84 26.56
CA GLY A 6 -7.41 -39.76 25.43
C GLY A 6 -6.71 -39.19 24.20
N GLY A 7 -5.62 -39.85 23.78
CA GLY A 7 -5.15 -39.79 22.38
C GLY A 7 -3.89 -38.97 22.14
N VAL A 8 -2.74 -39.63 22.25
CA VAL A 8 -1.43 -39.18 21.76
C VAL A 8 -1.34 -39.40 20.25
N GLU A 9 -0.62 -38.49 19.57
CA GLU A 9 0.01 -38.62 18.24
C GLU A 9 -0.85 -38.54 16.95
N ALA A 10 -0.83 -37.35 16.34
CA ALA A 10 -0.70 -37.22 14.88
C ALA A 10 0.27 -36.06 14.57
N LEU A 11 1.57 -36.38 14.60
CA LEU A 11 2.63 -35.50 14.14
C LEU A 11 2.54 -35.40 12.60
N LEU A 12 1.91 -34.35 12.07
CA LEU A 12 1.99 -34.05 10.64
C LEU A 12 3.44 -33.67 10.31
N LYS A 13 4.17 -34.62 9.74
CA LYS A 13 5.39 -34.33 8.98
C LYS A 13 4.97 -33.59 7.71
N ALA A 14 5.09 -32.26 7.71
CA ALA A 14 5.14 -31.50 6.47
C ALA A 14 6.43 -31.91 5.74
N VAL A 15 6.29 -32.70 4.68
CA VAL A 15 7.37 -32.97 3.73
C VAL A 15 7.63 -31.65 2.99
N PRO A 16 8.86 -31.13 2.93
CA PRO A 16 9.14 -30.00 2.06
C PRO A 16 8.89 -30.44 0.62
N ALA A 17 8.09 -29.68 -0.13
CA ALA A 17 7.95 -29.90 -1.55
C ALA A 17 9.34 -29.77 -2.19
N ALA A 18 9.92 -30.91 -2.57
CA ALA A 18 11.13 -30.94 -3.37
C ALA A 18 10.81 -30.26 -4.71
N ALA A 19 11.55 -29.21 -5.05
CA ALA A 19 11.58 -28.68 -6.39
C ALA A 19 12.10 -29.81 -7.29
N GLN A 20 11.27 -30.33 -8.18
CA GLN A 20 11.75 -31.19 -9.26
C GLN A 20 12.62 -30.33 -10.19
N GLU A 21 13.84 -30.79 -10.44
CA GLU A 21 14.64 -30.32 -11.56
C GLU A 21 13.82 -30.52 -12.83
N ILE A 22 13.51 -29.42 -13.51
CA ILE A 22 12.94 -29.44 -14.85
C ILE A 22 14.14 -29.63 -15.77
N GLU A 23 14.22 -30.79 -16.45
CA GLU A 23 15.16 -31.02 -17.54
C GLU A 23 15.08 -29.86 -18.54
N GLU A 24 16.24 -29.26 -18.85
CA GLU A 24 16.37 -28.25 -19.89
C GLU A 24 15.85 -28.81 -21.22
N ALA A 25 14.78 -28.22 -21.74
CA ALA A 25 14.33 -28.50 -23.08
C ALA A 25 15.35 -27.94 -24.07
N GLU A 26 15.97 -28.83 -24.85
CA GLU A 26 16.87 -28.48 -25.95
C GLU A 26 16.18 -27.53 -26.94
N ASP A 27 16.84 -26.39 -27.18
CA ASP A 27 16.46 -25.37 -28.16
C ASP A 27 16.68 -25.90 -29.59
N THR A 28 15.66 -26.54 -30.16
CA THR A 28 15.66 -26.89 -31.57
C THR A 28 15.19 -25.70 -32.40
N ASP A 29 16.16 -25.12 -33.13
CA ASP A 29 16.06 -24.20 -34.28
C ASP A 29 14.71 -24.28 -35.02
N VAL A 30 13.92 -23.20 -35.00
CA VAL A 30 12.78 -23.04 -35.89
C VAL A 30 13.00 -21.83 -36.80
N ARG A 31 13.32 -22.18 -38.05
CA ARG A 31 13.39 -21.31 -39.22
C ARG A 31 12.04 -20.63 -39.51
N ARG A 32 12.14 -19.59 -40.35
CA ARG A 32 11.10 -18.67 -40.82
C ARG A 32 9.86 -19.34 -41.41
N ASP A 33 8.75 -19.29 -40.66
CA ASP A 33 7.41 -19.57 -41.16
C ASP A 33 6.45 -18.52 -40.57
N GLY A 34 5.73 -17.77 -41.42
CA GLY A 34 4.89 -16.63 -41.05
C GLY A 34 3.61 -16.96 -40.27
N ARG A 35 3.73 -17.54 -39.08
CA ARG A 35 2.67 -17.60 -38.07
C ARG A 35 2.92 -16.49 -37.06
N TRP A 36 1.87 -15.78 -36.64
CA TRP A 36 1.95 -14.86 -35.50
C TRP A 36 2.33 -15.68 -34.26
N GLY A 37 3.63 -15.87 -34.05
CA GLY A 37 4.18 -16.65 -32.96
C GLY A 37 3.61 -16.11 -31.66
N GLN A 38 2.97 -16.99 -30.90
CA GLN A 38 2.52 -16.72 -29.55
C GLN A 38 3.74 -16.23 -28.77
N ARG A 39 3.86 -14.91 -28.58
CA ARG A 39 4.91 -14.37 -27.72
C ARG A 39 4.68 -14.98 -26.34
N PRO A 40 5.73 -15.48 -25.67
CA PRO A 40 5.60 -15.93 -24.30
C PRO A 40 4.93 -14.83 -23.47
N MET A 41 3.89 -15.17 -22.72
CA MET A 41 3.21 -14.23 -21.83
C MET A 41 4.16 -13.70 -20.74
N LEU A 42 5.21 -14.47 -20.43
CA LEU A 42 6.29 -14.13 -19.50
C LEU A 42 7.55 -13.77 -20.29
N GLY A 43 7.90 -12.49 -20.30
CA GLY A 43 9.07 -11.96 -21.04
C GLY A 43 10.31 -11.71 -20.17
N PHE A 44 10.41 -12.34 -19.00
CA PHE A 44 11.52 -12.16 -18.05
C PHE A 44 11.95 -13.50 -17.46
N GLU A 45 13.22 -13.60 -17.08
CA GLU A 45 13.76 -14.73 -16.33
C GLU A 45 13.34 -14.64 -14.86
N SER A 46 12.94 -15.77 -14.26
CA SER A 46 12.58 -15.83 -12.85
C SER A 46 13.75 -15.41 -11.95
N VAL A 47 13.44 -14.74 -10.85
CA VAL A 47 14.43 -14.33 -9.84
C VAL A 47 14.53 -15.42 -8.77
N ALA A 48 15.75 -15.69 -8.29
CA ALA A 48 15.98 -16.63 -7.20
C ALA A 48 15.40 -16.12 -5.87
N VAL A 49 14.98 -17.05 -5.01
CA VAL A 49 14.57 -16.72 -3.63
C VAL A 49 15.77 -16.16 -2.86
N SER A 50 15.54 -15.13 -2.06
CA SER A 50 16.56 -14.45 -1.26
C SER A 50 16.01 -14.08 0.12
N SER A 51 16.89 -13.99 1.11
CA SER A 51 16.63 -13.44 2.45
C SER A 51 17.34 -12.10 2.69
N ALA A 52 17.93 -11.52 1.64
CA ALA A 52 18.56 -10.20 1.73
C ALA A 52 17.50 -9.11 1.94
N ASP A 53 17.84 -8.07 2.69
CA ASP A 53 17.02 -6.86 2.86
C ASP A 53 17.16 -5.94 1.63
N GLU A 54 16.79 -6.45 0.47
CA GLU A 54 16.87 -5.76 -0.82
C GLU A 54 15.75 -6.22 -1.76
N VAL A 55 15.26 -5.29 -2.60
CA VAL A 55 14.35 -5.61 -3.70
C VAL A 55 15.15 -6.04 -4.93
N VAL A 56 15.19 -7.34 -5.20
CA VAL A 56 15.80 -7.91 -6.41
C VAL A 56 14.76 -8.03 -7.53
N VAL A 57 15.08 -7.51 -8.72
CA VAL A 57 14.20 -7.54 -9.90
C VAL A 57 14.88 -8.26 -11.08
N PRO A 58 14.12 -8.78 -12.07
CA PRO A 58 14.71 -9.44 -13.24
C PRO A 58 15.66 -8.53 -14.03
N LYS A 59 16.56 -9.14 -14.79
CA LYS A 59 17.51 -8.41 -15.66
C LYS A 59 16.76 -7.43 -16.59
N GLY A 60 17.21 -6.18 -16.60
CA GLY A 60 16.62 -5.11 -17.40
C GLY A 60 15.53 -4.30 -16.69
N TYR A 61 15.13 -4.68 -15.48
CA TYR A 61 14.18 -3.93 -14.64
C TYR A 61 14.89 -3.08 -13.58
N THR A 62 14.14 -2.14 -13.00
CA THR A 62 14.58 -1.28 -11.88
C THR A 62 13.42 -1.07 -10.92
N ALA A 63 13.69 -1.09 -9.61
CA ALA A 63 12.75 -0.67 -8.57
C ALA A 63 13.21 0.66 -7.96
N GLU A 64 12.27 1.57 -7.72
CA GLU A 64 12.54 2.88 -7.10
C GLU A 64 11.44 3.21 -6.09
N VAL A 65 11.80 3.78 -4.94
CA VAL A 65 10.84 4.26 -3.96
C VAL A 65 10.13 5.48 -4.51
N LEU A 66 8.80 5.41 -4.62
CA LEU A 66 7.96 6.54 -5.05
C LEU A 66 7.55 7.45 -3.89
N ILE A 67 7.12 6.83 -2.79
CA ILE A 67 6.70 7.48 -1.55
C ILE A 67 6.83 6.48 -0.39
N ALA A 68 7.24 6.95 0.78
CA ALA A 68 7.39 6.15 1.99
C ALA A 68 6.48 6.67 3.11
N TRP A 69 6.25 5.85 4.14
CA TRP A 69 5.61 6.31 5.38
C TRP A 69 6.30 7.59 5.88
N GLY A 70 5.50 8.56 6.31
CA GLY A 70 6.01 9.81 6.86
C GLY A 70 6.31 10.88 5.82
N ASP A 71 6.41 10.53 4.53
CA ASP A 71 6.54 11.54 3.48
C ASP A 71 5.31 12.45 3.46
N PRO A 72 5.45 13.78 3.35
CA PRO A 72 4.29 14.66 3.25
C PRO A 72 3.48 14.33 1.99
N VAL A 73 2.15 14.26 2.08
CA VAL A 73 1.32 13.96 0.88
C VAL A 73 1.26 15.14 -0.10
N SER A 74 1.54 16.35 0.37
CA SER A 74 1.55 17.60 -0.39
C SER A 74 2.67 18.50 0.12
N ASN A 75 2.43 19.81 0.23
CA ASN A 75 3.23 20.66 1.10
C ASN A 75 2.86 20.36 2.55
N GLY A 76 3.79 19.76 3.30
CA GLY A 76 3.54 19.30 4.65
C GLY A 76 4.83 19.04 5.42
N PRO A 77 4.72 18.60 6.68
CA PRO A 77 5.87 18.36 7.54
C PRO A 77 6.72 17.21 7.01
N ALA A 78 8.04 17.41 7.02
CA ALA A 78 8.98 16.34 6.69
C ALA A 78 8.95 15.24 7.75
N PHE A 79 9.24 14.01 7.32
CA PHE A 79 9.43 12.89 8.23
C PHE A 79 10.64 13.13 9.14
N LYS A 80 10.48 12.84 10.42
CA LYS A 80 11.54 12.88 11.43
C LYS A 80 11.91 11.45 11.80
N GLN A 81 13.15 11.07 11.53
CA GLN A 81 13.68 9.72 11.72
C GLN A 81 13.72 9.28 13.20
N ASP A 82 13.57 10.22 14.14
CA ASP A 82 13.51 9.97 15.59
C ASP A 82 12.08 9.73 16.10
N ALA A 83 11.11 9.53 15.20
CA ALA A 83 9.70 9.34 15.48
C ALA A 83 9.01 10.52 16.21
N SER A 84 9.66 11.69 16.32
CA SER A 84 9.13 12.85 17.05
C SER A 84 8.05 13.64 16.32
N ASN A 85 7.61 13.18 15.13
CA ASN A 85 6.47 13.80 14.46
C ASN A 85 5.22 13.77 15.35
N THR A 86 4.43 14.85 15.36
CA THR A 86 3.18 14.92 16.15
C THR A 86 2.04 14.19 15.45
N ALA A 87 0.91 13.97 16.14
CA ALA A 87 -0.28 13.41 15.49
C ALA A 87 -0.82 14.29 14.37
N GLU A 88 -0.72 15.62 14.53
CA GLU A 88 -1.13 16.59 13.52
C GLU A 88 -0.18 16.62 12.30
N GLU A 89 1.11 16.34 12.52
CA GLU A 89 2.04 16.16 11.42
C GLU A 89 1.75 14.85 10.68
N GLN A 90 1.55 13.75 11.39
CA GLN A 90 1.20 12.44 10.80
C GLN A 90 -0.09 12.49 9.97
N ALA A 91 -1.08 13.31 10.37
CA ALA A 91 -2.31 13.54 9.61
C ALA A 91 -2.10 14.17 8.22
N ARG A 92 -0.91 14.72 7.95
CA ARG A 92 -0.51 15.34 6.67
C ARG A 92 0.60 14.57 5.94
N GLN A 93 1.06 13.48 6.54
CA GLN A 93 2.07 12.58 6.00
C GLN A 93 1.42 11.32 5.46
N TRP A 94 2.10 10.61 4.58
CA TRP A 94 1.71 9.31 4.09
C TRP A 94 1.63 8.33 5.27
N GLY A 95 0.60 7.47 5.30
CA GLY A 95 0.36 6.56 6.41
C GLY A 95 1.35 5.40 6.49
N MET A 96 1.21 4.57 7.52
CA MET A 96 2.02 3.35 7.72
C MET A 96 1.42 2.17 6.96
N HIS A 97 2.24 1.12 6.79
CA HIS A 97 1.85 -0.18 6.22
C HIS A 97 0.90 -0.05 5.03
N ASN A 98 1.48 0.48 3.96
CA ASN A 98 0.87 0.62 2.65
C ASN A 98 0.29 -0.71 2.17
N ASP A 99 -1.00 -0.73 1.86
CA ASP A 99 -1.70 -1.91 1.34
C ASP A 99 -2.37 -1.57 -0.01
N GLY A 100 -3.61 -2.02 -0.25
CA GLY A 100 -4.33 -1.92 -1.51
C GLY A 100 -4.24 -0.53 -2.13
N MET A 101 -4.06 -0.47 -3.45
CA MET A 101 -3.87 0.79 -4.17
C MET A 101 -4.50 0.78 -5.56
N VAL A 102 -4.93 1.97 -6.02
CA VAL A 102 -5.40 2.21 -7.39
C VAL A 102 -4.73 3.46 -7.96
N TYR A 103 -4.38 3.39 -9.25
CA TYR A 103 -3.97 4.54 -10.04
C TYR A 103 -5.15 5.07 -10.89
N PHE A 104 -5.52 6.33 -10.67
CA PHE A 104 -6.54 7.04 -11.43
C PHE A 104 -5.88 7.99 -12.46
N PRO A 105 -5.91 7.69 -13.76
CA PRO A 105 -5.24 8.50 -14.77
C PRO A 105 -5.93 9.87 -14.96
N ILE A 106 -5.11 10.92 -15.09
CA ILE A 106 -5.51 12.27 -15.49
C ILE A 106 -4.77 12.60 -16.78
N VAL A 107 -5.50 12.74 -17.89
CA VAL A 107 -4.98 13.15 -19.22
C VAL A 107 -3.87 12.22 -19.75
N ARG A 108 -4.22 11.35 -20.71
CA ARG A 108 -3.26 10.48 -21.45
C ARG A 108 -2.39 9.58 -20.56
N SER A 109 -2.83 9.31 -19.32
CA SER A 109 -2.16 8.46 -18.34
C SER A 109 -0.71 8.82 -18.03
N GLN A 110 -0.25 10.05 -18.32
CA GLN A 110 1.09 10.54 -17.95
C GLN A 110 1.11 11.21 -16.57
N ARG A 111 -0.07 11.49 -16.03
CA ARG A 111 -0.31 12.05 -14.70
C ARG A 111 -1.53 11.35 -14.14
N GLY A 112 -1.64 11.31 -12.82
CA GLY A 112 -2.80 10.70 -12.17
C GLY A 112 -2.76 10.84 -10.67
N LEU A 113 -3.73 10.21 -10.01
CA LEU A 113 -3.78 10.06 -8.57
C LEU A 113 -3.42 8.63 -8.22
N ILE A 114 -2.60 8.46 -7.18
CA ILE A 114 -2.54 7.19 -6.45
C ILE A 114 -3.42 7.38 -5.22
N VAL A 115 -4.35 6.45 -5.05
CA VAL A 115 -5.17 6.29 -3.84
C VAL A 115 -4.76 4.96 -3.24
N GLN A 116 -4.30 4.97 -1.99
CA GLN A 116 -3.71 3.80 -1.35
C GLN A 116 -4.09 3.72 0.11
N ASN A 117 -4.37 2.51 0.57
CA ASN A 117 -4.66 2.23 1.96
C ASN A 117 -3.43 2.24 2.85
N ASN A 118 -3.67 2.48 4.12
CA ASN A 118 -2.73 2.36 5.23
C ASN A 118 -3.39 1.51 6.32
N GLU A 119 -2.94 0.27 6.43
CA GLU A 119 -3.70 -0.79 7.11
C GLU A 119 -3.52 -0.76 8.63
N TYR A 120 -2.29 -0.74 9.12
CA TYR A 120 -1.96 -0.77 10.54
C TYR A 120 -0.72 0.07 10.87
N THR A 121 -0.25 0.00 12.12
CA THR A 121 0.95 0.68 12.59
C THR A 121 1.91 -0.27 13.31
N ASP A 122 3.21 0.01 13.16
CA ASP A 122 4.25 -0.55 14.04
C ASP A 122 4.50 0.49 15.14
N ASP A 123 3.73 0.41 16.22
CA ASP A 123 3.76 1.42 17.29
C ASP A 123 5.15 1.52 17.97
N GLY A 124 5.95 0.46 17.93
CA GLY A 124 7.34 0.47 18.39
C GLY A 124 8.24 1.42 17.58
N LEU A 125 7.92 1.69 16.32
CA LEU A 125 8.62 2.62 15.44
C LEU A 125 7.93 3.99 15.35
N LEU A 126 6.64 4.06 15.66
CA LEU A 126 5.83 5.27 15.53
C LEU A 126 6.11 6.31 16.63
N PHE A 127 6.68 5.91 17.76
CA PHE A 127 6.88 6.79 18.93
C PHE A 127 8.34 6.81 19.40
N PRO A 128 8.85 7.96 19.90
CA PRO A 128 10.24 8.06 20.38
C PRO A 128 10.60 7.08 21.51
N ASP A 129 9.64 6.78 22.40
CA ASP A 129 9.78 5.84 23.51
C ASP A 129 9.04 4.50 23.26
N GLY A 130 8.74 4.22 21.99
CA GLY A 130 8.02 3.03 21.54
C GLY A 130 6.64 2.89 22.19
N VAL A 131 6.29 1.66 22.57
CA VAL A 131 4.95 1.30 23.09
C VAL A 131 4.72 1.66 24.57
N ASN A 132 5.67 2.32 25.22
CA ASN A 132 5.52 2.75 26.62
C ASN A 132 4.62 3.98 26.74
N ASN A 133 4.14 4.30 27.95
CA ASN A 133 3.50 5.60 28.27
C ASN A 133 2.42 6.05 27.27
N TRP A 134 1.37 5.24 27.08
CA TRP A 134 0.27 5.59 26.18
C TRP A 134 -0.45 6.87 26.62
N THR A 135 -0.73 7.74 25.64
CA THR A 135 -1.46 9.00 25.84
C THR A 135 -2.47 9.17 24.71
N ALA A 136 -3.45 10.07 24.92
CA ALA A 136 -4.40 10.44 23.87
C ALA A 136 -3.71 10.93 22.58
N GLU A 137 -2.58 11.64 22.70
CA GLU A 137 -1.82 12.10 21.54
C GLU A 137 -1.14 10.93 20.79
N LYS A 138 -0.61 9.93 21.52
CA LYS A 138 -0.10 8.70 20.87
C LYS A 138 -1.19 7.95 20.13
N THR A 139 -2.35 7.75 20.78
CA THR A 139 -3.51 7.12 20.15
C THR A 139 -3.94 7.89 18.91
N LYS A 140 -4.03 9.23 18.99
CA LYS A 140 -4.37 10.07 17.84
C LYS A 140 -3.35 9.98 16.71
N LYS A 141 -2.05 9.91 17.02
CA LYS A 141 -1.00 9.72 16.01
C LYS A 141 -1.13 8.37 15.32
N SER A 142 -1.38 7.29 16.07
CA SER A 142 -1.64 5.96 15.51
C SER A 142 -2.89 5.96 14.61
N LEU A 143 -4.02 6.51 15.07
CA LEU A 143 -5.22 6.67 14.25
C LEU A 143 -4.98 7.51 12.98
N ASN A 144 -4.10 8.52 13.05
CA ASN A 144 -3.71 9.33 11.90
C ASN A 144 -2.71 8.65 10.96
N ALA A 145 -2.07 7.55 11.37
CA ALA A 145 -1.21 6.75 10.50
C ALA A 145 -1.99 5.71 9.68
N HIS A 146 -3.22 5.37 10.08
CA HIS A 146 -4.16 4.52 9.35
C HIS A 146 -4.92 5.28 8.25
N GLY A 147 -5.70 4.55 7.45
CA GLY A 147 -6.74 5.11 6.59
C GLY A 147 -6.40 5.00 5.11
N VAL A 148 -6.55 6.12 4.38
CA VAL A 148 -6.28 6.22 2.95
C VAL A 148 -5.44 7.45 2.66
N SER A 149 -4.39 7.28 1.88
CA SER A 149 -3.54 8.35 1.38
C SER A 149 -3.75 8.57 -0.11
N ILE A 150 -3.89 9.85 -0.48
CA ILE A 150 -4.09 10.29 -1.87
C ILE A 150 -2.94 11.21 -2.24
N VAL A 151 -2.22 10.90 -3.32
CA VAL A 151 -1.19 11.76 -3.90
C VAL A 151 -1.38 11.89 -5.40
N LYS A 152 -0.97 13.03 -5.94
CA LYS A 152 -0.84 13.20 -7.40
C LYS A 152 0.55 12.76 -7.83
N VAL A 153 0.63 12.02 -8.92
CA VAL A 153 1.91 11.60 -9.52
C VAL A 153 1.99 12.05 -10.98
N THR A 154 3.21 12.25 -11.46
CA THR A 154 3.49 12.57 -12.86
C THR A 154 4.66 11.74 -13.34
N LYS A 155 4.56 11.22 -14.56
CA LYS A 155 5.71 10.69 -15.26
C LYS A 155 6.66 11.85 -15.54
N ARG A 156 7.94 11.65 -15.28
CA ARG A 156 8.99 12.59 -15.61
C ARG A 156 9.16 12.61 -17.12
N THR A 157 8.91 13.77 -17.73
CA THR A 157 9.10 13.97 -19.16
C THR A 157 10.33 14.84 -19.38
N GLY A 158 11.34 14.31 -20.07
CA GLY A 158 12.51 15.06 -20.53
C GLY A 158 12.37 15.59 -21.96
N PHE A 159 13.16 16.61 -22.31
CA PHE A 159 13.37 16.99 -23.71
C PHE A 159 14.17 15.90 -24.45
N PRO A 160 14.09 15.82 -25.80
CA PRO A 160 14.75 14.79 -26.60
C PRO A 160 16.29 14.74 -26.50
N TRP A 161 16.96 15.71 -25.88
CA TRP A 161 18.41 15.71 -25.65
C TRP A 161 18.79 15.40 -24.20
N ASP A 162 17.80 15.34 -23.29
CA ASP A 162 18.03 15.02 -21.88
C ASP A 162 17.98 13.51 -21.65
N TRP A 163 19.09 12.85 -21.95
CA TRP A 163 19.25 11.40 -21.80
C TRP A 163 19.07 10.92 -20.35
N ARG A 164 19.27 11.79 -19.34
CA ARG A 164 19.02 11.48 -17.92
C ARG A 164 17.53 11.48 -17.58
N ARG A 165 16.70 12.23 -18.31
CA ARG A 165 15.23 12.30 -18.13
C ARG A 165 14.43 11.37 -19.06
N ARG A 166 15.08 10.44 -19.77
CA ARG A 166 14.44 9.49 -20.70
C ARG A 166 13.87 8.23 -20.07
N ARG A 167 14.19 7.92 -18.81
CA ARG A 167 13.59 6.76 -18.13
C ARG A 167 12.31 7.23 -17.47
N GLY A 168 11.20 6.58 -17.78
CA GLY A 168 9.84 6.92 -17.34
C GLY A 168 9.60 6.84 -15.83
N LYS A 169 10.47 7.45 -15.04
CA LYS A 169 10.37 7.64 -13.60
C LYS A 169 9.12 8.45 -13.28
N TRP A 170 8.58 8.21 -12.11
CA TRP A 170 7.41 8.90 -11.59
C TRP A 170 7.82 9.73 -10.39
N ASP A 171 7.31 10.96 -10.34
CA ASP A 171 7.52 11.86 -9.22
C ASP A 171 6.16 12.14 -8.56
N VAL A 172 6.14 12.20 -7.22
CA VAL A 172 5.00 12.73 -6.46
C VAL A 172 4.96 14.24 -6.60
N VAL A 173 3.82 14.78 -7.03
CA VAL A 173 3.62 16.21 -7.28
C VAL A 173 3.29 16.91 -5.97
N ARG A 174 4.16 17.84 -5.56
CA ARG A 174 3.98 18.69 -4.38
C ARG A 174 4.26 20.16 -4.74
N PRO A 175 3.40 21.12 -4.34
CA PRO A 175 2.07 20.90 -3.76
C PRO A 175 1.11 20.26 -4.76
N SER A 176 0.14 19.53 -4.23
CA SER A 176 -1.03 19.06 -4.99
C SER A 176 -2.31 19.40 -4.25
N ARG A 177 -3.27 20.00 -4.96
CA ARG A 177 -4.64 20.24 -4.45
C ARG A 177 -5.46 18.96 -4.26
N PHE A 178 -5.03 17.87 -4.88
CA PHE A 178 -5.70 16.56 -4.79
C PHE A 178 -5.17 15.72 -3.65
N ALA A 179 -4.01 16.08 -3.10
CA ALA A 179 -3.39 15.30 -2.05
C ALA A 179 -4.20 15.42 -0.75
N ARG A 180 -4.48 14.28 -0.14
CA ARG A 180 -5.38 14.18 1.01
C ARG A 180 -5.03 12.96 1.85
N ARG A 181 -5.21 13.10 3.17
CA ARG A 181 -5.32 11.97 4.08
C ARG A 181 -6.78 11.81 4.51
N ILE A 182 -7.25 10.57 4.50
CA ILE A 182 -8.43 10.11 5.20
C ILE A 182 -7.88 9.20 6.30
N THR A 183 -8.24 9.44 7.54
CA THR A 183 -7.60 8.85 8.74
C THR A 183 -8.64 8.23 9.66
N GLY A 184 -8.19 7.58 10.73
CA GLY A 184 -9.02 7.16 11.86
C GLY A 184 -9.74 8.29 12.59
N MET A 185 -9.49 9.55 12.22
CA MET A 185 -10.12 10.74 12.82
C MET A 185 -10.95 11.55 11.80
N THR A 186 -11.03 11.11 10.54
CA THR A 186 -11.77 11.86 9.51
C THR A 186 -13.27 11.61 9.66
N PRO A 187 -14.13 12.64 9.79
CA PRO A 187 -15.57 12.44 9.80
C PRO A 187 -16.05 11.83 8.47
N ILE A 188 -16.84 10.76 8.55
CA ILE A 188 -17.38 10.02 7.42
C ILE A 188 -18.88 9.87 7.60
N GLU A 189 -19.63 10.07 6.51
CA GLU A 189 -21.06 9.84 6.45
C GLU A 189 -21.35 8.37 6.18
N LEU A 190 -22.31 7.81 6.91
CA LEU A 190 -22.85 6.48 6.66
C LEU A 190 -23.97 6.58 5.64
N GLY A 191 -23.81 5.88 4.52
CA GLY A 191 -24.87 5.69 3.52
C GLY A 191 -25.51 4.30 3.61
N GLY A 192 -26.55 4.10 2.78
CA GLY A 192 -27.19 2.79 2.62
C GLY A 192 -28.23 2.45 3.71
N PRO A 193 -28.81 1.24 3.66
CA PRO A 193 -30.00 0.89 4.44
C PRO A 193 -29.83 0.89 5.97
N ALA A 194 -28.60 0.80 6.46
CA ALA A 194 -28.31 0.78 7.89
C ALA A 194 -28.12 2.19 8.50
N ALA A 195 -27.95 3.23 7.68
CA ALA A 195 -27.76 4.58 8.18
C ALA A 195 -28.99 5.04 8.99
N GLY A 196 -28.76 5.52 10.21
CA GLY A 196 -29.81 5.92 11.15
C GLY A 196 -30.43 4.76 11.96
N ASP A 197 -29.98 3.52 11.79
CA ASP A 197 -30.40 2.41 12.64
C ASP A 197 -29.99 2.67 14.10
N SER A 198 -30.88 2.37 15.05
CA SER A 198 -30.64 2.54 16.48
C SER A 198 -29.34 1.91 17.01
N ARG A 199 -28.81 0.88 16.33
CA ARG A 199 -27.55 0.20 16.69
C ARG A 199 -26.30 0.99 16.28
N LEU A 200 -26.43 1.98 15.41
CA LEU A 200 -25.34 2.87 15.00
C LEU A 200 -25.33 4.19 15.79
N VAL A 201 -26.33 4.41 16.66
CA VAL A 201 -26.42 5.59 17.51
C VAL A 201 -25.42 5.46 18.67
N THR A 202 -24.65 6.52 18.87
CA THR A 202 -23.69 6.65 19.99
C THR A 202 -23.91 7.98 20.72
N SER A 203 -23.21 8.20 21.83
CA SER A 203 -23.21 9.52 22.49
C SER A 203 -22.64 10.63 21.59
N ASP A 204 -21.71 10.27 20.69
CA ASP A 204 -20.98 11.21 19.84
C ASP A 204 -21.72 11.48 18.52
N ASP A 205 -22.54 10.52 18.07
CA ASP A 205 -23.49 10.72 16.98
C ASP A 205 -24.88 10.16 17.37
N PRO A 206 -25.78 11.02 17.89
CA PRO A 206 -27.14 10.63 18.23
C PRO A 206 -28.01 10.31 17.00
N THR A 207 -27.53 10.61 15.78
CA THR A 207 -28.27 10.34 14.54
C THR A 207 -28.00 8.96 13.94
N GLY A 208 -26.88 8.32 14.28
CA GLY A 208 -26.45 7.05 13.68
C GLY A 208 -26.13 7.15 12.19
N THR A 209 -25.74 8.34 11.70
CA THR A 209 -25.45 8.62 10.29
C THR A 209 -24.01 9.09 10.05
N ARG A 210 -23.20 9.23 11.09
CA ARG A 210 -21.81 9.69 11.02
C ARG A 210 -20.90 8.88 11.92
N VAL A 211 -19.68 8.66 11.45
CA VAL A 211 -18.60 8.02 12.20
C VAL A 211 -17.32 8.84 12.11
N LEU A 212 -16.44 8.64 13.08
CA LEU A 212 -15.07 9.16 13.00
C LEU A 212 -14.15 8.06 12.49
N GLY A 213 -13.71 8.26 11.24
CA GLY A 213 -12.59 7.57 10.65
C GLY A 213 -12.88 6.24 9.99
N THR A 214 -11.83 5.72 9.39
CA THR A 214 -11.73 4.38 8.81
C THR A 214 -10.36 3.81 9.21
N LEU A 215 -10.33 2.53 9.57
CA LEU A 215 -9.19 1.84 10.14
C LEU A 215 -9.08 0.45 9.52
N ASN A 216 -7.91 -0.18 9.66
CA ASN A 216 -7.66 -1.54 9.17
C ASN A 216 -7.98 -1.67 7.67
N ASN A 217 -7.62 -0.63 6.91
CA ASN A 217 -7.85 -0.54 5.49
C ASN A 217 -6.89 -1.50 4.77
N CYS A 218 -7.38 -2.69 4.40
CA CYS A 218 -6.58 -3.75 3.80
C CYS A 218 -6.47 -3.58 2.26
N ALA A 219 -7.23 -4.34 1.49
CA ALA A 219 -7.26 -4.27 0.03
C ALA A 219 -8.14 -3.13 -0.52
N MET A 220 -8.42 -3.14 -1.83
CA MET A 220 -9.15 -2.06 -2.49
C MET A 220 -10.18 -2.53 -3.51
N GLY A 221 -11.06 -1.60 -3.90
CA GLY A 221 -11.91 -1.69 -5.07
C GLY A 221 -11.71 -0.48 -5.99
N TYR A 222 -12.10 -0.63 -7.25
CA TYR A 222 -12.18 0.47 -8.20
C TYR A 222 -13.52 0.39 -8.91
N THR A 223 -14.25 1.51 -8.93
CA THR A 223 -15.52 1.58 -9.64
C THR A 223 -15.36 2.19 -11.03
N PRO A 224 -16.15 1.75 -12.03
CA PRO A 224 -16.10 2.34 -13.38
C PRO A 224 -16.46 3.83 -13.44
N TRP A 225 -17.11 4.37 -12.41
CA TRP A 225 -17.44 5.80 -12.30
C TRP A 225 -16.38 6.62 -11.54
N GLY A 226 -15.21 6.04 -11.29
CA GLY A 226 -14.04 6.77 -10.82
C GLY A 226 -14.00 7.00 -9.31
N THR A 227 -14.53 6.05 -8.53
CA THR A 227 -14.34 6.01 -7.07
C THR A 227 -13.42 4.87 -6.67
N TYR A 228 -12.72 5.11 -5.57
CA TYR A 228 -11.99 4.12 -4.81
C TYR A 228 -12.92 3.54 -3.74
#